data_AF-A0A7X6QAK2-F1
#
_entry.id   AF-A0A7X6QAK2-F1
#
_cell.length_a   1.000
_cell.length_b   1.000
_cell.length_c   1.000
_cell.angle_alpha   90.00
_cell.angle_beta   90.00
_cell.angle_gamma   90.00
#
_symmetry.space_group_name_H-M   'P 1'
#
loop_
_entity.id
_entity.type
_entity.pdbx_description
1 polymer ?
#
loop_
_entity_poly.entity_id
_entity_poly.type
_entity_poly.pdbx_seq_one_letter_code
_entity_poly.pdbx_strand_id
1 'polypeptide(L)'
;MRIRFYISLAILFFITSVQSVAQVPDRTRNPVLQPGEGLVTSKTDIESMRVNKQDKRAKTVDVYMFALSFSPVDSVMYISDIEKIEQAVVRNKWFLEDRKLFEESFQDYVRAKVGDLQLSSLYFYEKEKKVLKKREQIIRKNSKKKRFNINYTGSDFRFAQN
;
A
#
# COMPACT_ATOMS: atom_id res chain seq x y z
N MET A 1 43.34 -32.56 -38.29
CA MET A 1 43.32 -31.40 -39.21
C MET A 1 43.02 -30.15 -38.40
N ARG A 2 43.99 -29.22 -38.36
CA ARG A 2 43.90 -27.91 -37.70
C ARG A 2 43.45 -26.90 -38.77
N ILE A 3 42.43 -26.09 -38.52
CA ILE A 3 42.43 -24.67 -38.94
C ILE A 3 41.60 -23.89 -37.91
N ARG A 4 42.27 -22.95 -37.24
CA ARG A 4 41.69 -21.85 -36.47
C ARG A 4 41.48 -20.70 -37.44
N PHE A 5 40.26 -20.17 -37.56
CA PHE A 5 40.03 -18.88 -38.21
C PHE A 5 39.90 -17.79 -37.15
N TYR A 6 40.94 -16.97 -37.06
CA TYR A 6 40.91 -15.64 -36.46
C TYR A 6 40.37 -14.68 -37.51
N ILE A 7 39.29 -13.96 -37.20
CA ILE A 7 39.00 -12.68 -37.86
C ILE A 7 38.69 -11.66 -36.77
N SER A 8 39.68 -10.79 -36.59
CA SER A 8 39.63 -9.53 -35.87
C SER A 8 38.70 -8.56 -36.61
N LEU A 9 37.71 -8.01 -35.93
CA LEU A 9 37.11 -6.74 -36.33
C LEU A 9 36.74 -5.95 -35.08
N ALA A 10 37.63 -5.01 -34.75
CA ALA A 10 37.46 -4.04 -33.69
C ALA A 10 36.25 -3.15 -33.98
N ILE A 11 35.23 -3.20 -33.13
CA ILE A 11 34.21 -2.15 -33.04
C ILE A 11 34.41 -1.47 -31.69
N LEU A 12 35.07 -0.32 -31.77
CA LEU A 12 35.39 0.59 -30.69
C LEU A 12 34.10 1.32 -30.27
N PHE A 13 33.30 0.73 -29.38
CA PHE A 13 32.27 1.50 -28.68
C PHE A 13 32.93 2.30 -27.56
N PHE A 14 33.13 3.58 -27.82
CA PHE A 14 33.40 4.61 -26.82
C PHE A 14 32.26 4.62 -25.80
N ILE A 15 32.42 3.90 -24.69
CA ILE A 15 31.61 4.12 -23.49
C ILE A 15 32.38 5.14 -22.65
N THR A 16 32.04 6.42 -22.81
CA THR A 16 32.47 7.42 -21.84
C THR A 16 31.77 7.13 -20.53
N SER A 17 32.52 6.56 -19.58
CA SER A 17 32.14 6.49 -18.18
C SER A 17 31.93 7.91 -17.66
N VAL A 18 30.68 8.33 -17.50
CA VAL A 18 30.35 9.48 -16.65
C VAL A 18 30.47 9.02 -15.20
N GLN A 19 31.64 9.24 -14.59
CA GLN A 19 31.74 9.18 -13.14
C GLN A 19 31.01 10.39 -12.57
N SER A 20 29.80 10.15 -12.06
CA SER A 20 29.13 11.13 -11.20
C SER A 20 29.92 11.19 -9.89
N VAL A 21 30.77 12.20 -9.75
CA VAL A 21 31.34 12.58 -8.46
C VAL A 21 30.21 13.20 -7.65
N ALA A 22 29.60 12.41 -6.77
CA ALA A 22 28.74 12.95 -5.73
C ALA A 22 29.62 13.81 -4.82
N GLN A 23 29.51 15.14 -4.95
CA GLN A 23 30.16 16.06 -4.03
C GLN A 23 29.59 15.82 -2.63
N VAL A 24 30.45 15.46 -1.68
CA VAL A 24 30.10 15.44 -0.26
C VAL A 24 29.83 16.89 0.15
N PRO A 25 28.63 17.24 0.65
CA PRO A 25 28.35 18.60 1.07
C PRO A 25 29.21 18.93 2.30
N ASP A 26 30.10 19.91 2.16
CA ASP A 26 30.86 20.48 3.27
C ASP A 26 29.86 21.13 4.25
N ARG A 27 29.65 20.46 5.39
CA ARG A 27 28.73 20.88 6.46
C ARG A 27 29.30 21.98 7.36
N THR A 28 30.52 22.48 7.11
CA THR A 28 31.16 23.49 7.96
C THR A 28 31.07 24.92 7.46
N ARG A 29 30.45 25.17 6.30
CA ARG A 29 30.23 26.53 5.78
C ARG A 29 28.74 26.87 5.79
N ASN A 30 28.35 27.79 6.67
CA ASN A 30 27.07 28.48 6.51
C ASN A 30 27.13 29.30 5.20
N PRO A 31 26.18 29.14 4.27
CA PRO A 31 26.14 29.95 3.06
C PRO A 31 25.93 31.41 3.46
N VAL A 32 26.84 32.29 3.05
CA VAL A 32 26.71 33.73 3.23
C VAL A 32 25.63 34.20 2.26
N LEU A 33 24.45 34.52 2.80
CA LEU A 33 23.34 35.09 2.04
C LEU A 33 23.70 36.52 1.64
N GLN A 34 23.68 36.82 0.34
CA GLN A 34 23.78 38.20 -0.14
C GLN A 34 22.44 38.92 0.06
N PRO A 35 22.42 40.19 0.51
CA PRO A 35 21.19 40.93 0.77
C PRO A 35 20.41 41.12 -0.53
N GLY A 36 19.33 40.35 -0.70
CA GLY A 36 18.46 40.35 -1.88
C GLY A 36 18.08 38.94 -2.37
N GLU A 37 18.84 37.92 -2.01
CA GLU A 37 18.49 36.53 -2.32
C GLU A 37 17.55 35.97 -1.25
N GLY A 38 16.25 36.11 -1.48
CA GLY A 38 15.24 35.38 -0.72
C GLY A 38 15.46 33.86 -0.86
N LEU A 39 15.07 33.10 0.16
CA LEU A 39 15.14 31.65 0.21
C LEU A 39 14.26 31.00 -0.89
N VAL A 40 14.71 30.99 -2.14
CA VAL A 40 14.04 30.29 -3.24
C VAL A 40 14.54 28.86 -3.25
N THR A 41 14.01 28.05 -2.33
CA THR A 41 14.08 26.59 -2.52
C THR A 41 13.26 26.26 -3.76
N SER A 42 13.90 25.73 -4.80
CA SER A 42 13.20 25.43 -6.04
C SER A 42 12.10 24.40 -5.76
N LYS A 43 10.96 24.47 -6.45
CA LYS A 43 9.85 23.51 -6.27
C LYS A 43 10.34 22.06 -6.40
N THR A 44 11.34 21.84 -7.24
CA THR A 44 12.06 20.58 -7.46
C THR A 44 12.82 20.07 -6.23
N ASP A 45 13.46 20.94 -5.45
CA ASP A 45 14.18 20.55 -4.23
C ASP A 45 13.22 20.20 -3.10
N ILE A 46 12.12 20.96 -2.98
CA ILE A 46 11.02 20.64 -2.06
C ILE A 46 10.37 19.30 -2.43
N GLU A 47 10.17 19.04 -3.73
CA GLU A 47 9.53 17.83 -4.21
C GLU A 47 10.42 16.60 -4.01
N SER A 48 11.71 16.68 -4.35
CA SER A 48 12.66 15.57 -4.12
C SER A 48 12.83 15.25 -2.63
N MET A 49 12.81 16.25 -1.74
CA MET A 49 12.79 16.02 -0.29
C MET A 49 11.47 15.43 0.22
N ARG A 50 10.32 15.79 -0.38
CA ARG A 50 9.01 15.18 -0.06
C ARG A 50 8.97 13.71 -0.44
N VAL A 51 9.32 13.38 -1.67
CA VAL A 51 9.35 11.99 -2.19
C VAL A 51 10.23 11.10 -1.31
N ASN A 52 11.43 11.57 -0.95
CA ASN A 52 12.38 10.81 -0.13
C ASN A 52 11.92 10.61 1.34
N LYS A 53 11.07 11.50 1.86
CA LYS A 53 10.47 11.36 3.20
C LYS A 53 9.23 10.47 3.20
N GLN A 54 8.52 10.38 2.08
CA GLN A 54 7.29 9.62 1.92
C GLN A 54 7.57 8.12 1.71
N ASP A 55 8.66 7.79 1.01
CA ASP A 55 9.08 6.39 0.79
C ASP A 55 9.75 5.73 2.01
N LYS A 56 10.42 6.50 2.88
CA LYS A 56 11.00 5.98 4.14
C LYS A 56 9.98 5.40 5.13
N ARG A 57 8.69 5.44 4.81
CA ARG A 57 7.59 4.98 5.68
C ARG A 57 6.74 3.88 5.07
N ALA A 58 7.05 3.45 3.85
CA ALA A 58 6.48 2.27 3.23
C ALA A 58 7.24 1.03 3.71
N LYS A 59 6.53 -0.05 3.99
CA LYS A 59 7.12 -1.36 4.25
C LYS A 59 6.25 -2.45 3.65
N THR A 60 6.91 -3.48 3.16
CA THR A 60 6.28 -4.70 2.69
C THR A 60 6.20 -5.68 3.85
N VAL A 61 4.99 -6.03 4.29
CA VAL A 61 4.74 -6.89 5.44
C VAL A 61 3.50 -7.76 5.21
N ASP A 62 3.46 -8.89 5.89
CA ASP A 62 2.23 -9.67 5.97
C ASP A 62 1.21 -8.95 6.84
N VAL A 63 -0.03 -8.89 6.35
CA VAL A 63 -1.16 -8.31 7.08
C VAL A 63 -2.30 -9.32 7.17
N TYR A 64 -3.09 -9.20 8.22
CA TYR A 64 -4.33 -9.94 8.38
C TYR A 64 -5.48 -8.96 8.25
N MET A 65 -6.47 -9.28 7.41
CA MET A 65 -7.59 -8.38 7.12
C MET A 65 -8.93 -9.09 7.06
N PHE A 66 -10.00 -8.32 7.27
CA PHE A 66 -11.36 -8.69 6.93
C PHE A 66 -12.10 -7.45 6.42
N ALA A 67 -13.13 -7.67 5.62
CA ALA A 67 -14.05 -6.65 5.18
C ALA A 67 -15.41 -6.83 5.84
N LEU A 68 -16.14 -5.73 5.95
CA LEU A 68 -17.56 -5.75 6.23
C LEU A 68 -18.29 -4.84 5.28
N SER A 69 -19.56 -5.14 5.03
CA SER A 69 -20.46 -4.34 4.23
C SER A 69 -21.78 -4.28 4.96
N PHE A 70 -22.43 -3.13 5.00
CA PHE A 70 -23.69 -3.00 5.72
C PHE A 70 -24.68 -2.08 4.99
N SER A 71 -25.95 -2.46 5.08
CA SER A 71 -27.09 -1.63 4.69
C SER A 71 -27.82 -1.18 5.97
N PRO A 72 -27.76 0.11 6.33
CA PRO A 72 -28.57 0.66 7.42
C PRO A 72 -30.07 0.57 7.18
N VAL A 73 -30.48 0.61 5.91
CA VAL A 73 -31.89 0.57 5.50
C VAL A 73 -32.47 -0.82 5.79
N ASP A 74 -31.78 -1.86 5.33
CA ASP A 74 -32.24 -3.24 5.50
C ASP A 74 -31.81 -3.84 6.84
N SER A 75 -30.99 -3.11 7.60
CA SER A 75 -30.37 -3.59 8.84
C SER A 75 -29.63 -4.93 8.63
N VAL A 76 -28.91 -5.06 7.52
CA VAL A 76 -28.09 -6.25 7.21
C VAL A 76 -26.60 -5.89 7.21
N MET A 77 -25.77 -6.81 7.71
CA MET A 77 -24.32 -6.69 7.69
C MET A 77 -23.69 -7.98 7.17
N TYR A 78 -22.87 -7.89 6.13
CA TYR A 78 -22.02 -8.98 5.65
C TYR A 78 -20.61 -8.82 6.21
N ILE A 79 -20.01 -9.92 6.65
CA ILE A 79 -18.65 -9.94 7.20
C ILE A 79 -17.85 -11.05 6.54
N SER A 80 -16.68 -10.71 6.00
CA SER A 80 -15.74 -11.71 5.46
C SER A 80 -15.04 -12.49 6.56
N ASP A 81 -14.43 -13.61 6.20
CA ASP A 81 -13.41 -14.23 7.04
C ASP A 81 -12.13 -13.39 7.10
N ILE A 82 -11.29 -13.71 8.09
CA ILE A 82 -9.98 -13.09 8.24
C ILE A 82 -9.02 -13.81 7.31
N GLU A 83 -8.29 -13.06 6.51
CA GLU A 83 -7.30 -13.58 5.58
C GLU A 83 -5.95 -12.93 5.78
N LYS A 84 -4.89 -13.72 5.59
CA LYS A 84 -3.52 -13.24 5.53
C LYS A 84 -3.23 -12.81 4.10
N ILE A 85 -2.83 -11.55 3.91
CA ILE A 85 -2.30 -11.03 2.66
C ILE A 85 -0.80 -10.89 2.83
N GLU A 86 -0.06 -11.65 2.02
CA GLU A 86 1.39 -11.66 2.07
C GLU A 86 1.96 -10.48 1.29
N GLN A 87 3.11 -9.98 1.73
CA GLN A 87 3.85 -8.93 1.01
C GLN A 87 3.03 -7.66 0.71
N ALA A 88 2.09 -7.30 1.59
CA ALA A 88 1.30 -6.09 1.43
C ALA A 88 2.13 -4.84 1.71
N VAL A 89 1.95 -3.78 0.89
CA VAL A 89 2.62 -2.49 1.10
C VAL A 89 1.83 -1.64 2.08
N VAL A 90 2.42 -1.37 3.24
CA VAL A 90 1.85 -0.53 4.30
C VAL A 90 2.68 0.74 4.48
N ARG A 91 2.03 1.90 4.30
CA ARG A 91 2.60 3.22 4.54
C ARG A 91 2.14 3.79 5.88
N ASN A 92 3.06 4.42 6.61
CA ASN A 92 2.76 5.08 7.89
C ASN A 92 2.09 4.18 8.96
N LYS A 93 2.21 2.85 8.87
CA LYS A 93 1.51 1.84 9.72
C LYS A 93 -0.02 1.74 9.59
N TRP A 94 -0.67 2.67 8.88
CA TRP A 94 -2.14 2.77 8.85
C TRP A 94 -2.72 2.77 7.44
N PHE A 95 -1.89 2.93 6.42
CA PHE A 95 -2.33 3.00 5.03
C PHE A 95 -1.88 1.74 4.30
N LEU A 96 -2.84 0.92 3.87
CA LEU A 96 -2.60 -0.23 3.01
C LEU A 96 -2.78 0.23 1.56
N GLU A 97 -1.78 0.02 0.71
CA GLU A 97 -1.72 0.56 -0.66
C GLU A 97 -2.93 0.11 -1.50
N ASP A 98 -3.18 -1.20 -1.55
CA ASP A 98 -4.29 -1.78 -2.32
C ASP A 98 -5.62 -1.82 -1.55
N ARG A 99 -5.75 -1.04 -0.47
CA ARG A 99 -6.95 -1.05 0.37
C ARG A 99 -8.23 -0.84 -0.44
N LYS A 100 -8.21 0.11 -1.37
CA LYS A 100 -9.38 0.45 -2.18
C LYS A 100 -9.83 -0.73 -3.04
N LEU A 101 -8.87 -1.43 -3.66
CA LEU A 101 -9.13 -2.61 -4.48
C LEU A 101 -9.74 -3.76 -3.66
N PHE A 102 -9.22 -4.01 -2.46
CA PHE A 102 -9.82 -5.00 -1.56
C PHE A 102 -11.23 -4.61 -1.10
N GLU A 103 -11.47 -3.32 -0.82
CA GLU A 103 -12.77 -2.82 -0.40
C GLU A 103 -13.82 -2.91 -1.52
N GLU A 104 -13.43 -2.55 -2.75
CA GLU A 104 -14.24 -2.66 -3.96
C GLU A 104 -14.56 -4.11 -4.30
N SER A 105 -13.58 -5.02 -4.25
CA SER A 105 -13.83 -6.45 -4.52
C SER A 105 -14.85 -7.06 -3.56
N PHE A 106 -14.80 -6.70 -2.27
CA PHE A 106 -15.81 -7.14 -1.31
C PHE A 106 -17.17 -6.49 -1.56
N GLN A 107 -17.18 -5.19 -1.90
CA GLN A 107 -18.42 -4.49 -2.23
C GLN A 107 -19.12 -5.14 -3.43
N ASP A 108 -18.39 -5.50 -4.48
CA ASP A 108 -18.95 -6.10 -5.68
C ASP A 108 -19.46 -7.52 -5.41
N TYR A 109 -18.75 -8.32 -4.59
CA TYR A 109 -19.26 -9.61 -4.11
C TYR A 109 -20.61 -9.46 -3.41
N VAL A 110 -20.72 -8.50 -2.49
CA VAL A 110 -21.97 -8.31 -1.73
C VAL A 110 -23.08 -7.75 -2.62
N ARG A 111 -22.77 -6.79 -3.51
CA ARG A 111 -23.72 -6.25 -4.50
C ARG A 111 -24.31 -7.35 -5.37
N ALA A 112 -23.49 -8.31 -5.82
CA ALA A 112 -23.97 -9.44 -6.61
C ALA A 112 -24.98 -10.34 -5.85
N LYS A 113 -24.96 -10.32 -4.51
CA LYS A 113 -25.88 -11.12 -3.67
C LYS A 113 -27.18 -10.40 -3.31
N VAL A 114 -27.14 -9.08 -3.12
CA VAL A 114 -28.26 -8.33 -2.51
C VAL A 114 -28.58 -6.97 -3.15
N GLY A 115 -27.85 -6.59 -4.20
CA GLY A 115 -28.05 -5.32 -4.91
C GLY A 115 -27.30 -4.12 -4.32
N ASP A 116 -27.55 -2.95 -4.91
CA ASP A 116 -26.88 -1.70 -4.60
C ASP A 116 -27.51 -1.00 -3.40
N LEU A 117 -26.90 -1.13 -2.20
CA LEU A 117 -27.19 -0.27 -1.03
C LEU A 117 -26.20 -0.47 0.14
N GLN A 118 -24.99 -0.96 -0.12
CA GLN A 118 -24.05 -1.29 0.95
C GLN A 118 -22.80 -0.42 1.01
N LEU A 119 -22.48 0.02 2.23
CA LEU A 119 -21.22 0.66 2.58
C LEU A 119 -20.22 -0.41 3.02
N SER A 120 -19.14 -0.56 2.27
CA SER A 120 -18.05 -1.47 2.61
C SER A 120 -16.98 -0.77 3.46
N SER A 121 -16.23 -1.56 4.22
CA SER A 121 -15.10 -1.10 5.01
C SER A 121 -14.13 -2.25 5.24
N LEU A 122 -12.84 -1.97 5.02
CA LEU A 122 -11.76 -2.92 5.27
C LEU A 122 -11.05 -2.62 6.61
N TYR A 123 -10.75 -3.66 7.38
CA TYR A 123 -9.90 -3.58 8.57
C TYR A 123 -8.70 -4.49 8.40
N PHE A 124 -7.50 -3.98 8.65
CA PHE A 124 -6.26 -4.76 8.58
C PHE A 124 -5.33 -4.48 9.76
N TYR A 125 -4.54 -5.47 10.13
CA TYR A 125 -3.49 -5.38 11.14
C TYR A 125 -2.34 -6.35 10.83
N GLU A 126 -1.11 -5.97 11.14
CA GLU A 126 0.06 -6.87 11.03
C GLU A 126 0.00 -8.07 11.99
N LYS A 127 -0.75 -7.96 13.09
CA LYS A 127 -0.90 -9.02 14.09
C LYS A 127 -2.28 -9.64 14.00
N GLU A 128 -2.35 -10.94 13.74
CA GLU A 128 -3.59 -11.72 13.65
C GLU A 128 -4.51 -11.50 14.87
N LYS A 129 -3.96 -11.59 16.09
CA LYS A 129 -4.72 -11.37 17.33
C LYS A 129 -5.42 -10.01 17.40
N LYS A 130 -4.84 -8.97 16.77
CA LYS A 130 -5.47 -7.64 16.73
C LYS A 130 -6.66 -7.59 15.77
N VAL A 131 -6.53 -8.19 14.59
CA VAL A 131 -7.63 -8.23 13.62
C VAL A 131 -8.78 -9.10 14.14
N LEU A 132 -8.47 -10.22 14.78
CA LEU A 132 -9.46 -11.12 15.39
C LEU A 132 -10.25 -10.40 16.48
N LYS A 133 -9.56 -9.76 17.43
CA LYS A 133 -10.20 -8.97 18.48
C LYS A 133 -11.06 -7.84 17.90
N LYS A 134 -10.62 -7.19 16.81
CA LYS A 134 -11.39 -6.14 16.14
C LYS A 134 -12.68 -6.68 15.51
N ARG A 135 -12.60 -7.81 14.80
CA ARG A 135 -13.75 -8.49 14.18
C ARG A 135 -14.78 -8.90 15.23
N GLU A 136 -14.34 -9.59 16.28
CA GLU A 136 -15.20 -9.99 17.41
C GLU A 136 -15.85 -8.80 18.10
N GLN A 137 -15.11 -7.70 18.29
CA GLN A 137 -15.64 -6.48 18.88
C GLN A 137 -16.80 -5.90 18.04
N ILE A 138 -16.67 -5.87 16.71
CA ILE A 138 -17.71 -5.39 15.80
C ILE A 138 -18.94 -6.30 15.87
N ILE A 139 -18.75 -7.61 15.74
CA ILE A 139 -19.82 -8.61 15.82
C ILE A 139 -20.58 -8.48 17.13
N ARG A 140 -19.87 -8.47 18.27
CA ARG A 140 -20.47 -8.37 19.60
C ARG A 140 -21.24 -7.07 19.79
N LYS A 141 -20.71 -5.94 19.30
CA LYS A 141 -21.37 -4.62 19.42
C LYS A 141 -22.68 -4.57 18.63
N ASN A 142 -22.70 -5.13 17.42
CA ASN A 142 -23.88 -5.08 16.56
C ASN A 142 -24.92 -6.15 16.93
N SER A 143 -24.48 -7.33 17.37
CA SER A 143 -25.36 -8.41 17.85
C SER A 143 -26.08 -8.02 19.15
N LYS A 144 -25.35 -7.52 20.16
CA LYS A 144 -25.94 -7.12 21.46
C LYS A 144 -27.00 -6.04 21.32
N LYS A 145 -26.80 -5.11 20.39
CA LYS A 145 -27.73 -4.01 20.13
C LYS A 145 -28.84 -4.38 19.14
N LYS A 146 -28.86 -5.62 18.62
CA LYS A 146 -29.74 -6.08 17.53
C LYS A 146 -29.82 -5.08 16.37
N ARG A 147 -28.69 -4.43 16.05
CA ARG A 147 -28.64 -3.36 15.04
C ARG A 147 -28.64 -3.88 13.62
N PHE A 148 -28.07 -5.06 13.42
CA PHE A 148 -27.93 -5.68 12.12
C PHE A 148 -28.14 -7.18 12.25
N ASN A 149 -28.78 -7.78 11.25
CA ASN A 149 -28.67 -9.20 10.97
C ASN A 149 -27.30 -9.47 10.32
N ILE A 150 -26.47 -10.27 10.99
CA ILE A 150 -25.07 -10.49 10.58
C ILE A 150 -24.99 -11.78 9.76
N ASN A 151 -24.58 -11.64 8.50
CA ASN A 151 -24.28 -12.73 7.58
C ASN A 151 -22.77 -12.90 7.42
N TYR A 152 -22.29 -14.12 7.58
CA TYR A 152 -20.89 -14.46 7.34
C TYR A 152 -20.76 -14.98 5.92
N THR A 153 -19.78 -14.47 5.17
CA THR A 153 -19.53 -15.00 3.82
C THR A 153 -18.91 -16.39 3.86
N GLY A 154 -18.22 -16.74 4.96
CA GLY A 154 -17.42 -17.95 5.03
C GLY A 154 -16.41 -18.00 3.88
N SER A 155 -16.26 -19.18 3.28
CA SER A 155 -15.37 -19.45 2.17
C SER A 155 -15.84 -18.93 0.80
N ASP A 156 -17.06 -18.40 0.68
CA ASP A 156 -17.64 -17.97 -0.60
C ASP A 156 -16.96 -16.72 -1.19
N PHE A 157 -16.26 -15.96 -0.35
CA PHE A 157 -15.48 -14.79 -0.74
C PHE A 157 -14.03 -14.96 -0.28
N ARG A 158 -13.09 -14.60 -1.15
CA ARG A 158 -11.65 -14.52 -0.89
C ARG A 158 -11.11 -13.22 -1.47
N PHE A 159 -10.13 -12.61 -0.82
CA PHE A 159 -9.44 -11.47 -1.42
C PHE A 159 -8.54 -11.95 -2.56
N ALA A 160 -8.53 -11.24 -3.68
CA ALA A 160 -7.57 -11.50 -4.74
C ALA A 160 -6.15 -11.24 -4.23
N GLN A 161 -5.27 -12.23 -4.30
CA GLN A 161 -3.85 -12.09 -3.94
C GLN A 161 -3.06 -11.85 -5.23
N ASN A 162 -2.24 -10.81 -5.25
CA ASN A 162 -1.30 -10.52 -6.34
C ASN A 162 -0.02 -11.36 -6.20
#